data_AF-A0A945B2J0-F1
#
_entry.id   AF-A0A945B2J0-F1
#
_cell.length_a   1.000
_cell.length_b   1.000
_cell.length_c   1.000
_cell.angle_alpha   90.00
_cell.angle_beta   90.00
_cell.angle_gamma   90.00
#
_symmetry.space_group_name_H-M   'P 1'
#
loop_
_entity.id
_entity.type
_entity.pdbx_description
1 polymer ?
#
loop_
_entity_poly.entity_id
_entity_poly.type
_entity_poly.pdbx_seq_one_letter_code
_entity_poly.pdbx_strand_id
1 'polypeptide(L)'
;MDMKNTFFRGLIIAGLLQFSFSAVAATQVGEVKFARGVLTGQVGNEAPRILGKGLPLHNGETLNTGSSGFAVINLEDGTRMTLRPNSSFKIVNVDARKGKENAFMRLFKGGFRAITGFISKRNPNAFRVGTSVATIGIRGTDFDARLCEGTECDDENKSTGEKAQKESRVIGRIAMLRGKGSAMGLDAKSRILTTGAAVYEQDQLQTGIKSFAVIAFNDKSRVTMSPGTAFKIEEHHYKPKVPDENNAFFRFLRGGLRFVTGAIGKLNKRSFRVATPTATIGIRGTGFDLACEDECVDNTAALNPLRDTTISKLMNYFLKPVYAVSGSGMYARVWSGAIEFQFQGGKLLLENGKAAFLKNGYSKPVIIPNFPVHLRKMGGAPRPDNVEIKEDLFSGADPQDMEPGLYVNVREGDVAVRGLDGKTINLGKGEASLSSLAGATVRLNFVPPFQKFDKVPAPNQVTPQMKEMLSPFGDQGLGKKKLECRLQ
;
A
#
# COMPACT_ATOMS: atom_id res chain seq x y z
N MET A 1 -11.96 -45.90 91.28
CA MET A 1 -12.37 -46.77 90.16
C MET A 1 -13.59 -46.11 89.56
N ASP A 2 -13.38 -45.19 88.61
CA ASP A 2 -13.36 -45.46 87.15
C ASP A 2 -14.78 -45.31 86.58
N MET A 3 -15.07 -44.70 85.43
CA MET A 3 -14.27 -44.01 84.42
C MET A 3 -15.28 -43.50 83.36
N LYS A 4 -15.18 -42.21 82.98
CA LYS A 4 -15.50 -41.59 81.65
C LYS A 4 -16.93 -41.70 81.08
N ASN A 5 -17.42 -40.87 80.16
CA ASN A 5 -17.13 -39.54 79.60
C ASN A 5 -17.98 -39.49 78.31
N THR A 6 -18.86 -38.51 78.09
CA THR A 6 -19.08 -37.96 76.74
C THR A 6 -19.85 -36.64 76.80
N PHE A 7 -19.08 -35.55 76.75
CA PHE A 7 -19.50 -34.20 76.43
C PHE A 7 -19.84 -34.10 74.93
N PHE A 8 -20.98 -33.49 74.59
CA PHE A 8 -21.27 -32.99 73.25
C PHE A 8 -21.44 -31.46 73.34
N ARG A 9 -20.41 -30.71 72.94
CA ARG A 9 -20.45 -29.25 72.75
C ARG A 9 -20.56 -28.98 71.25
N GLY A 10 -21.70 -28.44 70.82
CA GLY A 10 -21.90 -27.94 69.46
C GLY A 10 -21.16 -26.62 69.25
N LEU A 11 -20.21 -26.61 68.33
CA LEU A 11 -19.46 -25.44 67.89
C LEU A 11 -20.15 -24.88 66.63
N ILE A 12 -20.78 -23.71 66.73
CA ILE A 12 -21.29 -22.96 65.57
C ILE A 12 -20.10 -22.23 64.93
N ILE A 13 -19.61 -22.75 63.80
CA ILE A 13 -18.61 -22.10 62.97
C ILE A 13 -19.35 -21.15 62.00
N ALA A 14 -19.23 -19.85 62.25
CA ALA A 14 -19.63 -18.81 61.30
C ALA A 14 -18.62 -18.75 60.15
N GLY A 15 -18.95 -19.37 59.02
CA GLY A 15 -18.15 -19.31 57.80
C GLY A 15 -18.29 -17.96 57.09
N LEU A 16 -17.28 -17.09 57.20
CA LEU A 16 -17.11 -15.94 56.31
C LEU A 16 -16.77 -16.46 54.89
N LEU A 17 -17.73 -16.39 53.96
CA LEU A 17 -17.45 -16.49 52.54
C LEU A 17 -16.71 -15.22 52.08
N GLN A 18 -15.38 -15.30 51.98
CA GLN A 18 -14.59 -14.31 51.24
C GLN A 18 -14.82 -14.52 49.74
N PHE A 19 -15.66 -13.68 49.13
CA PHE A 19 -15.72 -13.54 47.68
C PHE A 19 -14.43 -12.87 47.21
N SER A 20 -13.46 -13.68 46.79
CA SER A 20 -12.29 -13.21 46.06
C SER A 20 -12.73 -12.70 44.69
N PHE A 21 -12.93 -11.39 44.57
CA PHE A 21 -13.02 -10.71 43.27
C PHE A 21 -11.65 -10.81 42.61
N SER A 22 -11.48 -11.75 41.68
CA SER A 22 -10.33 -11.75 40.77
C SER A 22 -10.41 -10.52 39.89
N ALA A 23 -9.64 -9.48 40.24
CA ALA A 23 -9.42 -8.35 39.36
C ALA A 23 -8.73 -8.87 38.08
N VAL A 24 -9.44 -8.84 36.95
CA VAL A 24 -8.83 -9.09 35.65
C VAL A 24 -7.86 -7.95 35.39
N ALA A 25 -6.57 -8.18 35.62
CA ALA A 25 -5.53 -7.19 35.32
C ALA A 25 -5.60 -6.83 33.83
N ALA A 26 -5.76 -5.54 33.54
CA ALA A 26 -5.74 -5.04 32.17
C ALA A 26 -4.38 -5.40 31.53
N THR A 27 -4.39 -6.08 30.39
CA THR A 27 -3.16 -6.53 29.73
C THR A 27 -2.40 -5.32 29.19
N GLN A 28 -1.14 -5.16 29.59
CA GLN A 28 -0.26 -4.13 29.04
C GLN A 28 0.02 -4.43 27.55
N VAL A 29 -0.05 -3.40 26.72
CA VAL A 29 0.12 -3.49 25.25
C VAL A 29 1.06 -2.43 24.69
N GLY A 30 1.61 -1.58 25.56
CA GLY A 30 2.51 -0.52 25.14
C GLY A 30 2.98 0.36 26.29
N GLU A 31 3.59 1.47 25.93
CA GLU A 31 4.08 2.51 26.83
C GLU A 31 3.93 3.90 26.22
N VAL A 32 3.87 4.91 27.08
CA VAL A 32 4.01 6.31 26.66
C VAL A 32 5.48 6.62 26.44
N LYS A 33 5.86 6.95 25.20
CA LYS A 33 7.24 7.33 24.89
C LYS A 33 7.54 8.79 25.21
N PHE A 34 6.55 9.66 25.02
CA PHE A 34 6.64 11.08 25.28
C PHE A 34 5.24 11.66 25.47
N ALA A 35 5.09 12.65 26.35
CA ALA A 35 3.87 13.43 26.48
C ALA A 35 4.25 14.89 26.75
N ARG A 36 3.65 15.82 26.01
CA ARG A 36 3.68 17.25 26.30
C ARG A 36 2.27 17.69 26.65
N GLY A 37 2.14 18.50 27.70
CA GLY A 37 0.83 18.88 28.24
C GLY A 37 0.17 17.70 28.95
N VAL A 38 -1.15 17.75 29.07
CA VAL A 38 -1.93 16.73 29.78
C VAL A 38 -2.25 15.57 28.83
N LEU A 39 -1.84 14.36 29.23
CA LEU A 39 -2.30 13.09 28.70
C LEU A 39 -2.96 12.32 29.85
N THR A 40 -4.20 11.88 29.67
CA THR A 40 -4.89 11.01 30.62
C THR A 40 -5.24 9.67 29.99
N GLY A 41 -5.27 8.62 30.81
CA GLY A 41 -5.71 7.28 30.44
C GLY A 41 -6.85 6.81 31.35
N GLN A 42 -7.81 6.09 30.79
CA GLN A 42 -8.93 5.51 31.55
C GLN A 42 -9.25 4.11 31.03
N VAL A 43 -9.18 3.10 31.89
CA VAL A 43 -9.54 1.71 31.56
C VAL A 43 -10.97 1.44 32.02
N GLY A 44 -11.86 1.08 31.09
CA GLY A 44 -13.27 0.83 31.43
C GLY A 44 -13.92 2.03 32.14
N ASN A 45 -14.47 1.80 33.34
CA ASN A 45 -15.09 2.83 34.19
C ASN A 45 -14.18 3.25 35.37
N GLU A 46 -12.90 2.91 35.34
CA GLU A 46 -11.96 3.35 36.36
C GLU A 46 -11.78 4.88 36.35
N ALA A 47 -11.23 5.44 37.43
CA ALA A 47 -10.90 6.86 37.47
C ALA A 47 -9.80 7.18 36.43
N PRO A 48 -9.90 8.29 35.69
CA PRO A 48 -8.83 8.73 34.80
C PRO A 48 -7.52 8.96 35.56
N ARG A 49 -6.40 8.52 34.99
CA ARG A 49 -5.05 8.75 35.52
C ARG A 49 -4.21 9.57 34.56
N ILE A 50 -3.29 10.38 35.08
CA ILE A 50 -2.32 11.11 34.26
C ILE A 50 -1.25 10.13 33.76
N LEU A 51 -0.93 10.20 32.48
CA LEU A 51 0.08 9.36 31.84
C LEU A 51 1.30 10.19 31.43
N GLY A 52 2.46 9.80 31.95
CA GLY A 52 3.76 10.38 31.62
C GLY A 52 4.67 9.35 30.93
N LYS A 53 5.87 9.79 30.54
CA LYS A 53 6.89 8.93 29.92
C LYS A 53 7.12 7.64 30.72
N GLY A 54 7.12 6.50 30.01
CA GLY A 54 7.39 5.17 30.56
C GLY A 54 6.19 4.50 31.21
N LEU A 55 5.05 5.20 31.39
CA LEU A 55 3.87 4.58 31.96
C LEU A 55 3.23 3.58 30.99
N PRO A 56 2.75 2.43 31.48
CA PRO A 56 2.20 1.36 30.67
C PRO A 56 0.82 1.72 30.12
N LEU A 57 0.55 1.28 28.89
CA LEU A 57 -0.74 1.36 28.22
C LEU A 57 -1.39 -0.01 28.22
N HIS A 58 -2.72 -0.06 28.36
CA HIS A 58 -3.46 -1.32 28.49
C HIS A 58 -4.56 -1.48 27.44
N ASN A 59 -4.93 -2.73 27.18
CA ASN A 59 -6.14 -3.04 26.44
C ASN A 59 -7.39 -2.48 27.16
N GLY A 60 -8.29 -1.89 26.38
CA GLY A 60 -9.49 -1.22 26.88
C GLY A 60 -9.26 0.25 27.31
N GLU A 61 -8.02 0.73 27.33
CA GLU A 61 -7.68 2.09 27.80
C GLU A 61 -8.05 3.16 26.76
N THR A 62 -8.72 4.22 27.22
CA THR A 62 -9.02 5.43 26.46
C THR A 62 -8.03 6.52 26.84
N LEU A 63 -7.33 7.05 25.86
CA LEU A 63 -6.32 8.09 25.98
C LEU A 63 -6.90 9.42 25.53
N ASN A 64 -6.76 10.46 26.35
CA ASN A 64 -7.22 11.81 26.03
C ASN A 64 -6.07 12.83 26.14
N THR A 65 -5.85 13.59 25.07
CA THR A 65 -4.88 14.70 25.03
C THR A 65 -5.59 16.04 25.19
N GLY A 66 -4.98 16.96 25.96
CA GLY A 66 -5.48 18.32 26.11
C GLY A 66 -5.34 19.19 24.86
N SER A 67 -5.83 20.44 24.93
CA SER A 67 -5.88 21.38 23.80
C SER A 67 -4.54 21.85 23.25
N SER A 68 -3.49 21.80 24.07
CA SER A 68 -2.10 22.05 23.68
C SER A 68 -1.22 20.80 23.84
N GLY A 69 -1.83 19.65 24.18
CA GLY A 69 -1.12 18.44 24.53
C GLY A 69 -0.97 17.49 23.36
N PHE A 70 0.17 16.83 23.25
CA PHE A 70 0.35 15.71 22.31
C PHE A 70 1.14 14.61 22.98
N ALA A 71 0.99 13.38 22.51
CA ALA A 71 1.68 12.24 23.08
C ALA A 71 2.21 11.31 21.99
N VAL A 72 3.42 10.78 22.19
CA VAL A 72 3.97 9.69 21.40
C VAL A 72 3.85 8.42 22.22
N ILE A 73 3.17 7.42 21.69
CA ILE A 73 2.99 6.11 22.30
C ILE A 73 3.66 5.03 21.44
N ASN A 74 4.17 4.00 22.10
CA ASN A 74 4.72 2.81 21.47
C ASN A 74 3.88 1.61 21.88
N LEU A 75 3.52 0.77 20.92
CA LEU A 75 2.88 -0.53 21.17
C LEU A 75 3.93 -1.65 21.15
N GLU A 76 3.59 -2.77 21.76
CA GLU A 76 4.43 -3.97 21.83
C GLU A 76 4.85 -4.52 20.45
N ASP A 77 4.07 -4.24 19.41
CA ASP A 77 4.37 -4.68 18.05
C ASP A 77 5.37 -3.78 17.30
N GLY A 78 5.88 -2.74 17.97
CA GLY A 78 6.74 -1.72 17.41
C GLY A 78 5.98 -0.60 16.67
N THR A 79 4.64 -0.60 16.68
CA THR A 79 3.85 0.53 16.20
C THR A 79 4.15 1.75 17.06
N ARG A 80 4.36 2.89 16.41
CA ARG A 80 4.55 4.18 17.07
C ARG A 80 3.46 5.13 16.60
N MET A 81 2.81 5.81 17.53
CA MET A 81 1.71 6.73 17.22
C MET A 81 1.92 8.06 17.93
N THR A 82 1.71 9.16 17.21
CA THR A 82 1.59 10.49 17.81
C THR A 82 0.11 10.87 17.85
N LEU A 83 -0.45 11.04 19.05
CA LEU A 83 -1.79 11.58 19.27
C LEU A 83 -1.73 13.11 19.22
N ARG A 84 -2.56 13.73 18.37
CA ARG A 84 -2.64 15.18 18.19
C ARG A 84 -3.33 15.84 19.40
N PRO A 85 -3.27 17.18 19.54
CA PRO A 85 -4.11 17.89 20.52
C PRO A 85 -5.60 17.62 20.37
N ASN A 86 -6.33 17.73 21.47
CA ASN A 86 -7.78 17.47 21.55
C ASN A 86 -8.21 16.11 21.00
N SER A 87 -7.42 15.06 21.22
CA SER A 87 -7.72 13.71 20.72
C SER A 87 -8.26 12.80 21.81
N SER A 88 -9.24 11.98 21.44
CA SER A 88 -9.75 10.88 22.27
C SER A 88 -9.61 9.58 21.50
N PHE A 89 -8.75 8.69 21.99
CA PHE A 89 -8.29 7.50 21.28
C PHE A 89 -8.31 6.28 22.19
N LYS A 90 -8.98 5.21 21.79
CA LYS A 90 -9.10 3.99 22.60
C LYS A 90 -8.36 2.82 21.98
N ILE A 91 -7.54 2.17 22.80
CA ILE A 91 -6.90 0.90 22.48
C ILE A 91 -7.91 -0.20 22.82
N VAL A 92 -8.65 -0.69 21.84
CA VAL A 92 -9.71 -1.68 22.11
C VAL A 92 -9.10 -3.04 22.42
N ASN A 93 -8.25 -3.53 21.52
CA ASN A 93 -7.53 -4.77 21.70
C ASN A 93 -6.29 -4.81 20.82
N VAL A 94 -5.14 -5.07 21.41
CA VAL A 94 -3.88 -5.42 20.73
C VAL A 94 -3.43 -6.77 21.27
N ASP A 95 -3.07 -7.66 20.34
CA ASP A 95 -2.48 -8.96 20.57
C ASP A 95 -1.38 -9.16 19.53
N ALA A 96 -0.12 -9.09 19.94
CA ALA A 96 1.02 -9.28 19.05
C ALA A 96 1.50 -10.75 18.97
N ARG A 97 0.81 -11.70 19.63
CA ARG A 97 1.23 -13.10 19.65
C ARG A 97 1.09 -13.73 18.26
N LYS A 98 2.09 -14.53 17.89
CA LYS A 98 2.14 -15.19 16.59
C LYS A 98 0.91 -16.08 16.37
N GLY A 99 0.20 -15.88 15.26
CA GLY A 99 -1.03 -16.61 14.91
C GLY A 99 -2.31 -16.07 15.56
N LYS A 100 -2.22 -15.08 16.44
CA LYS A 100 -3.36 -14.38 17.07
C LYS A 100 -3.32 -12.88 16.82
N GLU A 101 -2.52 -12.42 15.85
CA GLU A 101 -2.27 -11.00 15.62
C GLU A 101 -3.58 -10.23 15.42
N ASN A 102 -3.84 -9.27 16.29
CA ASN A 102 -4.98 -8.37 16.20
C ASN A 102 -4.58 -6.99 16.75
N ALA A 103 -4.97 -5.92 16.07
CA ALA A 103 -4.80 -4.57 16.59
C ALA A 103 -6.03 -3.76 16.17
N PHE A 104 -6.99 -3.64 17.08
CA PHE A 104 -8.18 -2.83 16.89
C PHE A 104 -8.17 -1.66 17.85
N MET A 105 -8.30 -0.46 17.30
CA MET A 105 -8.33 0.79 18.05
C MET A 105 -9.47 1.68 17.53
N ARG A 106 -9.84 2.69 18.30
CA ARG A 106 -10.91 3.62 17.92
C ARG A 106 -10.48 5.06 18.13
N LEU A 107 -10.73 5.90 17.13
CA LEU A 107 -10.62 7.35 17.24
C LEU A 107 -12.03 7.93 17.42
N PHE A 108 -12.25 8.60 18.55
CA PHE A 108 -13.52 9.26 18.85
C PHE A 108 -13.51 10.74 18.49
N LYS A 109 -12.36 11.42 18.65
CA LYS A 109 -12.17 12.83 18.34
C LYS A 109 -10.69 13.12 18.04
N GLY A 110 -10.41 14.15 17.26
CA GLY A 110 -9.06 14.68 17.04
C GLY A 110 -8.33 13.89 15.96
N GLY A 111 -7.07 13.52 16.19
CA GLY A 111 -6.32 12.77 15.19
C GLY A 111 -5.03 12.15 15.71
N PHE A 112 -4.41 11.35 14.86
CA PHE A 112 -3.13 10.75 15.14
C PHE A 112 -2.34 10.52 13.84
N ARG A 113 -1.03 10.41 13.99
CA ARG A 113 -0.12 9.85 13.00
C ARG A 113 0.40 8.51 13.51
N ALA A 114 0.52 7.50 12.65
CA ALA A 114 1.02 6.20 13.05
C ALA A 114 1.99 5.62 12.03
N ILE A 115 3.07 5.01 12.54
CA ILE A 115 3.97 4.15 11.79
C ILE A 115 3.78 2.74 12.32
N THR A 116 3.18 1.87 11.52
CA THR A 116 2.76 0.54 11.99
C THR A 116 3.91 -0.46 12.13
N GLY A 117 3.80 -1.30 13.15
CA GLY A 117 4.71 -2.38 13.50
C GLY A 117 4.46 -3.67 12.73
N PHE A 118 4.96 -4.78 13.29
CA PHE A 118 4.98 -6.07 12.59
C PHE A 118 3.62 -6.75 12.45
N ILE A 119 2.60 -6.39 13.24
CA ILE A 119 1.24 -6.99 13.13
C ILE A 119 0.71 -6.79 11.71
N SER A 120 0.76 -5.56 11.21
CA SER A 120 0.29 -5.20 9.86
C SER A 120 1.05 -5.90 8.73
N LYS A 121 2.31 -6.29 8.98
CA LYS A 121 3.16 -6.99 8.00
C LYS A 121 2.88 -8.50 7.99
N ARG A 122 2.63 -9.10 9.15
CA ARG A 122 2.34 -10.55 9.29
C ARG A 122 0.91 -10.88 8.89
N ASN A 123 -0.04 -10.05 9.32
CA ASN A 123 -1.45 -10.18 9.00
C ASN A 123 -2.00 -8.81 8.54
N PRO A 124 -2.02 -8.54 7.23
CA PRO A 124 -2.50 -7.27 6.66
C PRO A 124 -3.95 -6.90 6.97
N ASN A 125 -4.75 -7.82 7.54
CA ASN A 125 -6.14 -7.55 7.92
C ASN A 125 -6.33 -7.41 9.44
N ALA A 126 -5.27 -7.61 10.24
CA ALA A 126 -5.34 -7.57 11.70
C ALA A 126 -5.42 -6.13 12.26
N PHE A 127 -4.75 -5.19 11.60
CA PHE A 127 -4.61 -3.82 12.10
C PHE A 127 -5.73 -2.93 11.55
N ARG A 128 -6.59 -2.42 12.44
CA ARG A 128 -7.78 -1.63 12.11
C ARG A 128 -7.98 -0.48 13.09
N VAL A 129 -8.39 0.67 12.57
CA VAL A 129 -8.84 1.82 13.38
C VAL A 129 -10.27 2.18 13.00
N GLY A 130 -11.20 2.09 13.94
CA GLY A 130 -12.59 2.50 13.74
C GLY A 130 -12.82 3.96 14.15
N THR A 131 -13.75 4.63 13.49
CA THR A 131 -14.28 5.95 13.86
C THR A 131 -15.81 5.92 13.87
N SER A 132 -16.45 7.07 14.06
CA SER A 132 -17.90 7.21 13.89
C SER A 132 -18.36 7.05 12.43
N VAL A 133 -17.48 7.29 11.45
CA VAL A 133 -17.85 7.38 10.02
C VAL A 133 -17.11 6.40 9.11
N ALA A 134 -16.07 5.73 9.59
CA ALA A 134 -15.32 4.78 8.77
C ALA A 134 -14.52 3.78 9.61
N THR A 135 -14.09 2.71 8.94
CA THR A 135 -13.02 1.83 9.43
C THR A 135 -11.83 1.91 8.50
N ILE A 136 -10.67 2.22 9.08
CA ILE A 136 -9.38 2.23 8.42
C ILE A 136 -8.74 0.85 8.60
N GLY A 137 -8.52 0.11 7.52
CA GLY A 137 -7.73 -1.12 7.49
C GLY A 137 -6.31 -0.83 7.02
N ILE A 138 -5.32 -1.29 7.79
CA ILE A 138 -3.92 -0.87 7.63
C ILE A 138 -3.04 -2.03 7.16
N ARG A 139 -2.30 -1.82 6.06
CA ARG A 139 -1.43 -2.83 5.43
C ARG A 139 0.05 -2.41 5.41
N GLY A 140 0.57 -1.98 6.56
CA GLY A 140 1.97 -1.57 6.71
C GLY A 140 2.20 -0.17 6.13
N THR A 141 2.08 0.86 6.97
CA THR A 141 2.09 2.25 6.49
C THR A 141 2.52 3.26 7.54
N ASP A 142 3.03 4.40 7.06
CA ASP A 142 3.04 5.69 7.76
C ASP A 142 1.82 6.48 7.26
N PHE A 143 0.86 6.74 8.14
CA PHE A 143 -0.40 7.38 7.79
C PHE A 143 -0.90 8.32 8.89
N ASP A 144 -1.73 9.27 8.48
CA ASP A 144 -2.40 10.22 9.34
C ASP A 144 -3.91 9.99 9.27
N ALA A 145 -4.58 10.11 10.41
CA ALA A 145 -6.04 10.16 10.50
C ALA A 145 -6.45 11.37 11.34
N ARG A 146 -7.35 12.19 10.81
CA ARG A 146 -7.90 13.37 11.49
C ARG A 146 -9.41 13.39 11.32
N LEU A 147 -10.14 13.20 12.42
CA LEU A 147 -11.59 13.29 12.48
C LEU A 147 -11.96 14.70 12.91
N CYS A 148 -12.46 15.50 11.96
CA CYS A 148 -12.87 16.88 12.16
C CYS A 148 -14.38 17.00 12.33
N GLU A 149 -14.78 17.87 13.25
CA GLU A 149 -16.16 18.30 13.45
C GLU A 149 -16.23 19.81 13.24
N GLY A 150 -17.36 20.32 12.73
CA GLY A 150 -17.52 21.74 12.44
C GLY A 150 -16.40 22.29 11.54
N THR A 151 -15.82 23.43 11.90
CA THR A 151 -14.81 24.15 11.10
C THR A 151 -13.36 23.79 11.43
N GLU A 152 -13.12 22.81 12.31
CA GLU A 152 -11.77 22.53 12.85
C GLU A 152 -10.70 22.37 11.76
N CYS A 153 -10.97 21.55 10.74
CA CYS A 153 -10.03 21.29 9.64
C CYS A 153 -9.83 22.51 8.73
N ASP A 154 -10.86 23.33 8.54
CA ASP A 154 -10.78 24.54 7.72
C ASP A 154 -9.94 25.60 8.41
N ASP A 155 -10.10 25.74 9.73
CA ASP A 155 -9.32 26.67 10.53
C ASP A 155 -7.86 26.21 10.65
N GLU A 156 -7.61 24.90 10.80
CA GLU A 156 -6.26 24.33 10.67
C GLU A 156 -5.65 24.64 9.28
N ASN A 157 -6.39 24.45 8.19
CA ASN A 157 -5.92 24.79 6.85
C ASN A 157 -5.54 26.26 6.72
N LYS A 158 -6.41 27.19 7.15
CA LYS A 158 -6.13 28.63 7.13
C LYS A 158 -4.85 28.96 7.91
N SER A 159 -4.65 28.32 9.07
CA SER A 159 -3.47 28.52 9.91
C SER A 159 -2.16 28.06 9.28
N THR A 160 -2.21 27.16 8.28
CA THR A 160 -1.00 26.74 7.56
C THR A 160 -0.47 27.83 6.64
N GLY A 161 -1.35 28.71 6.13
CA GLY A 161 -1.03 29.67 5.06
C GLY A 161 -0.82 29.02 3.69
N GLU A 162 -0.96 27.70 3.59
CA GLU A 162 -0.68 26.92 2.38
C GLU A 162 -1.96 26.60 1.60
N LYS A 163 -1.85 26.53 0.27
CA LYS A 163 -2.97 26.17 -0.60
C LYS A 163 -2.95 24.67 -0.91
N ALA A 164 -4.14 24.09 -1.03
CA ALA A 164 -4.30 22.73 -1.53
C ALA A 164 -3.78 22.63 -2.98
N GLN A 165 -2.92 21.64 -3.24
CA GLN A 165 -2.33 21.40 -4.56
C GLN A 165 -2.75 20.03 -5.08
N LYS A 166 -3.26 20.00 -6.32
CA LYS A 166 -3.64 18.76 -7.03
C LYS A 166 -2.38 18.06 -7.51
N GLU A 167 -1.83 17.20 -6.66
CA GLU A 167 -0.63 16.40 -6.95
C GLU A 167 -0.98 14.93 -6.82
N SER A 168 -1.26 14.25 -7.94
CA SER A 168 -1.35 12.79 -7.95
C SER A 168 -0.14 12.20 -8.65
N ARG A 169 0.62 11.39 -7.91
CA ARG A 169 1.71 10.57 -8.45
C ARG A 169 1.22 9.21 -8.98
N VAL A 170 -0.08 8.95 -8.88
CA VAL A 170 -0.69 7.69 -9.28
C VAL A 170 -0.92 7.71 -10.78
N ILE A 171 -0.16 6.89 -11.50
CA ILE A 171 -0.27 6.76 -12.96
C ILE A 171 -1.27 5.69 -13.38
N GLY A 172 -1.60 4.77 -12.47
CA GLY A 172 -2.55 3.70 -12.73
C GLY A 172 -3.05 3.04 -11.45
N ARG A 173 -4.00 2.12 -11.61
CA ARG A 173 -4.56 1.34 -10.52
C ARG A 173 -4.85 -0.09 -10.94
N ILE A 174 -4.83 -0.98 -9.97
CA ILE A 174 -5.28 -2.36 -10.15
C ILE A 174 -6.81 -2.38 -10.25
N ALA A 175 -7.34 -2.47 -11.46
CA ALA A 175 -8.77 -2.56 -11.72
C ALA A 175 -9.36 -3.91 -11.28
N MET A 176 -8.58 -4.98 -11.42
CA MET A 176 -8.98 -6.33 -11.02
C MET A 176 -7.76 -7.14 -10.63
N LEU A 177 -7.86 -7.90 -9.54
CA LEU A 177 -6.83 -8.84 -9.11
C LEU A 177 -7.47 -10.17 -8.74
N ARG A 178 -6.95 -11.26 -9.28
CA ARG A 178 -7.24 -12.62 -8.81
C ARG A 178 -5.94 -13.26 -8.34
N GLY A 179 -5.95 -13.78 -7.11
CA GLY A 179 -4.77 -14.40 -6.50
C GLY A 179 -3.82 -13.37 -5.90
N LYS A 180 -2.51 -13.59 -6.03
CA LYS A 180 -1.46 -12.75 -5.43
C LYS A 180 -0.82 -11.85 -6.48
N GLY A 181 -0.60 -10.60 -6.10
CA GLY A 181 0.23 -9.66 -6.84
C GLY A 181 1.06 -8.82 -5.88
N SER A 182 2.22 -8.36 -6.34
CA SER A 182 3.08 -7.43 -5.62
C SER A 182 3.62 -6.38 -6.57
N ALA A 183 4.07 -5.28 -6.00
CA ALA A 183 4.84 -4.26 -6.69
C ALA A 183 6.06 -3.89 -5.85
N MET A 184 7.07 -3.33 -6.50
CA MET A 184 8.30 -2.87 -5.89
C MET A 184 8.73 -1.59 -6.60
N GLY A 185 8.84 -0.50 -5.86
CA GLY A 185 9.32 0.78 -6.37
C GLY A 185 10.85 0.90 -6.26
N LEU A 186 11.35 2.14 -6.39
CA LEU A 186 12.79 2.44 -6.29
C LEU A 186 13.41 2.19 -4.91
N ASP A 187 12.59 2.14 -3.85
CA ASP A 187 13.05 1.87 -2.48
C ASP A 187 13.31 0.37 -2.23
N ALA A 188 13.13 -0.47 -3.25
CA ALA A 188 13.24 -1.93 -3.19
C ALA A 188 12.33 -2.59 -2.14
N LYS A 189 11.32 -1.87 -1.62
CA LYS A 189 10.34 -2.45 -0.69
C LYS A 189 9.21 -3.07 -1.48
N SER A 190 8.95 -4.36 -1.24
CA SER A 190 7.80 -5.03 -1.83
C SER A 190 6.52 -4.66 -1.10
N ARG A 191 5.49 -4.31 -1.87
CA ARG A 191 4.12 -4.02 -1.41
C ARG A 191 3.13 -4.98 -2.06
N ILE A 192 2.14 -5.43 -1.29
CA ILE A 192 1.10 -6.35 -1.76
C ILE A 192 0.06 -5.56 -2.55
N LEU A 193 -0.30 -6.04 -3.74
CA LEU A 193 -1.35 -5.44 -4.55
C LEU A 193 -2.73 -5.94 -4.12
N THR A 194 -3.71 -5.03 -4.18
CA THR A 194 -5.14 -5.31 -4.01
C THR A 194 -5.92 -4.55 -5.08
N THR A 195 -7.17 -4.92 -5.32
CA THR A 195 -8.05 -4.15 -6.22
C THR A 195 -8.16 -2.70 -5.72
N GLY A 196 -7.91 -1.74 -6.60
CA GLY A 196 -7.86 -0.30 -6.31
C GLY A 196 -6.49 0.22 -5.87
N ALA A 197 -5.51 -0.66 -5.62
CA ALA A 197 -4.17 -0.25 -5.24
C ALA A 197 -3.53 0.64 -6.32
N ALA A 198 -2.80 1.66 -5.86
CA ALA A 198 -2.08 2.58 -6.72
C ALA A 198 -0.89 1.90 -7.42
N VAL A 199 -0.60 2.41 -8.60
CA VAL A 199 0.56 2.08 -9.42
C VAL A 199 1.28 3.39 -9.74
N TYR A 200 2.59 3.37 -9.56
CA TYR A 200 3.49 4.51 -9.69
C TYR A 200 4.49 4.27 -10.81
N GLU A 201 5.11 5.35 -11.30
CA GLU A 201 6.27 5.22 -12.18
C GLU A 201 7.40 4.47 -11.46
N GLN A 202 8.23 3.78 -12.23
CA GLN A 202 9.32 2.93 -11.74
C GLN A 202 8.89 1.68 -10.96
N ASP A 203 7.58 1.43 -10.81
CA ASP A 203 7.10 0.18 -10.22
C ASP A 203 7.45 -1.02 -11.11
N GLN A 204 8.04 -2.04 -10.49
CA GLN A 204 8.07 -3.41 -11.01
C GLN A 204 6.95 -4.21 -10.36
N LEU A 205 5.95 -4.58 -11.15
CA LEU A 205 4.81 -5.39 -10.75
C LEU A 205 5.05 -6.87 -11.05
N GLN A 206 4.53 -7.73 -10.18
CA GLN A 206 4.60 -9.17 -10.32
C GLN A 206 3.28 -9.87 -9.95
N THR A 207 2.91 -10.91 -10.70
CA THR A 207 1.78 -11.81 -10.37
C THR A 207 2.28 -13.19 -9.95
N GLY A 208 1.51 -13.85 -9.07
CA GLY A 208 1.73 -15.24 -8.69
C GLY A 208 1.35 -16.27 -9.77
N ILE A 209 1.64 -17.55 -9.51
CA ILE A 209 1.50 -18.69 -10.45
C ILE A 209 0.02 -19.02 -10.80
N LYS A 210 -0.93 -18.65 -9.95
CA LYS A 210 -2.38 -18.80 -10.20
C LYS A 210 -3.07 -17.47 -10.05
N SER A 211 -2.53 -16.45 -10.72
CA SER A 211 -2.93 -15.07 -10.47
C SER A 211 -2.92 -14.24 -11.75
N PHE A 212 -3.77 -13.24 -11.82
CA PHE A 212 -3.71 -12.23 -12.85
C PHE A 212 -4.06 -10.87 -12.26
N ALA A 213 -3.54 -9.82 -12.87
CA ALA A 213 -3.84 -8.44 -12.51
C ALA A 213 -4.21 -7.64 -13.76
N VAL A 214 -5.27 -6.86 -13.68
CA VAL A 214 -5.67 -5.88 -14.68
C VAL A 214 -5.32 -4.51 -14.13
N ILE A 215 -4.44 -3.79 -14.83
CA ILE A 215 -4.02 -2.43 -14.51
C ILE A 215 -4.73 -1.50 -15.48
N ALA A 216 -5.39 -0.47 -14.96
CA ALA A 216 -5.87 0.66 -15.72
C ALA A 216 -4.94 1.84 -15.46
N PHE A 217 -4.56 2.58 -16.50
CA PHE A 217 -3.74 3.79 -16.38
C PHE A 217 -4.59 5.05 -16.56
N ASN A 218 -4.08 6.19 -16.09
CA ASN A 218 -4.76 7.48 -16.17
C ASN A 218 -4.91 7.99 -17.62
N ASP A 219 -4.14 7.44 -18.58
CA ASP A 219 -4.26 7.69 -20.01
C ASP A 219 -5.30 6.79 -20.70
N LYS A 220 -6.06 6.01 -19.92
CA LYS A 220 -7.02 4.99 -20.38
C LYS A 220 -6.40 3.77 -21.04
N SER A 221 -5.06 3.63 -21.04
CA SER A 221 -4.43 2.36 -21.42
C SER A 221 -4.71 1.29 -20.36
N ARG A 222 -4.68 0.03 -20.78
CA ARG A 222 -4.96 -1.10 -19.89
C ARG A 222 -4.01 -2.25 -20.16
N VAL A 223 -3.54 -2.88 -19.09
CA VAL A 223 -2.62 -4.01 -19.13
C VAL A 223 -3.21 -5.15 -18.31
N THR A 224 -3.24 -6.35 -18.86
CA THR A 224 -3.50 -7.56 -18.08
C THR A 224 -2.22 -8.37 -17.99
N MET A 225 -1.77 -8.61 -16.76
CA MET A 225 -0.65 -9.48 -16.43
C MET A 225 -1.19 -10.88 -16.15
N SER A 226 -0.72 -11.86 -16.91
CA SER A 226 -1.02 -13.29 -16.74
C SER A 226 -0.29 -13.88 -15.54
N PRO A 227 -0.49 -15.17 -15.19
CA PRO A 227 0.25 -15.78 -14.10
C PRO A 227 1.77 -15.76 -14.27
N GLY A 228 2.49 -15.56 -13.16
CA GLY A 228 3.96 -15.55 -13.15
C GLY A 228 4.59 -14.39 -13.95
N THR A 229 3.85 -13.32 -14.22
CA THR A 229 4.32 -12.20 -15.04
C THR A 229 5.12 -11.23 -14.21
N ALA A 230 6.20 -10.70 -14.78
CA ALA A 230 6.91 -9.55 -14.25
C ALA A 230 6.92 -8.43 -15.31
N PHE A 231 6.53 -7.23 -14.89
CA PHE A 231 6.31 -6.08 -15.75
C PHE A 231 6.77 -4.83 -15.01
N LYS A 232 7.62 -4.03 -15.64
CA LYS A 232 8.12 -2.77 -15.07
C LYS A 232 7.58 -1.59 -15.86
N ILE A 233 7.21 -0.55 -15.14
CA ILE A 233 6.89 0.75 -15.71
C ILE A 233 8.15 1.58 -15.62
N GLU A 234 8.74 1.95 -16.75
CA GLU A 234 9.92 2.81 -16.77
C GLU A 234 9.46 4.26 -16.70
N GLU A 235 8.57 4.68 -17.60
CA GLU A 235 8.06 6.05 -17.64
C GLU A 235 6.59 6.04 -18.03
N HIS A 236 5.79 6.87 -17.37
CA HIS A 236 4.39 7.12 -17.71
C HIS A 236 4.01 8.54 -17.32
N HIS A 237 4.18 9.44 -18.28
CA HIS A 237 3.81 10.84 -18.16
C HIS A 237 2.63 11.13 -19.07
N TYR A 238 1.49 11.47 -18.46
CA TYR A 238 0.28 11.86 -19.18
C TYR A 238 -0.16 13.27 -18.79
N LYS A 239 0.12 14.21 -19.68
CA LYS A 239 -0.32 15.61 -19.64
C LYS A 239 -1.20 15.87 -20.88
N PRO A 240 -2.53 15.72 -20.78
CA PRO A 240 -3.42 15.89 -21.93
C PRO A 240 -3.36 17.29 -22.56
N LYS A 241 -2.96 18.31 -21.78
CA LYS A 241 -2.83 19.69 -22.24
C LYS A 241 -1.51 19.98 -22.97
N VAL A 242 -0.48 19.13 -22.81
CA VAL A 242 0.84 19.30 -23.43
C VAL A 242 1.29 17.95 -24.03
N PRO A 243 0.72 17.54 -25.18
CA PRO A 243 0.88 16.19 -25.70
C PRO A 243 2.33 15.78 -26.02
N ASP A 244 3.19 16.74 -26.34
CA ASP A 244 4.60 16.49 -26.66
C ASP A 244 5.43 16.07 -25.44
N GLU A 245 4.97 16.38 -24.23
CA GLU A 245 5.58 15.91 -22.98
C GLU A 245 5.09 14.51 -22.58
N ASN A 246 4.15 13.91 -23.32
CA ASN A 246 3.66 12.58 -22.99
C ASN A 246 4.69 11.51 -23.32
N ASN A 247 4.89 10.57 -22.40
CA ASN A 247 5.69 9.37 -22.63
C ASN A 247 5.08 8.16 -21.92
N ALA A 248 5.17 7.00 -22.56
CA ALA A 248 4.75 5.71 -22.03
C ALA A 248 5.80 4.66 -22.43
N PHE A 249 6.71 4.39 -21.50
CA PHE A 249 7.75 3.38 -21.66
C PHE A 249 7.57 2.27 -20.62
N PHE A 250 7.34 1.06 -21.12
CA PHE A 250 7.18 -0.11 -20.28
C PHE A 250 8.23 -1.16 -20.62
N ARG A 251 8.50 -2.05 -19.66
CA ARG A 251 9.35 -3.22 -19.85
C ARG A 251 8.62 -4.48 -19.44
N PHE A 252 8.37 -5.35 -20.40
CA PHE A 252 7.94 -6.72 -20.15
C PHE A 252 9.17 -7.58 -19.86
N LEU A 253 9.18 -8.28 -18.72
CA LEU A 253 10.33 -9.07 -18.28
C LEU A 253 10.12 -10.56 -18.56
N ARG A 254 8.97 -11.09 -18.14
CA ARG A 254 8.59 -12.50 -18.35
C ARG A 254 7.11 -12.75 -18.14
N GLY A 255 6.65 -13.95 -18.52
CA GLY A 255 5.29 -14.44 -18.30
C GLY A 255 4.38 -14.14 -19.48
N GLY A 256 3.22 -13.54 -19.24
CA GLY A 256 2.28 -13.17 -20.28
C GLY A 256 1.65 -11.81 -20.03
N LEU A 257 1.51 -11.00 -21.07
CA LEU A 257 0.98 -9.66 -20.99
C LEU A 257 -0.01 -9.41 -22.13
N ARG A 258 -1.17 -8.84 -21.80
CA ARG A 258 -2.11 -8.29 -22.76
C ARG A 258 -2.15 -6.79 -22.63
N PHE A 259 -2.01 -6.06 -23.73
CA PHE A 259 -1.98 -4.60 -23.72
C PHE A 259 -3.11 -4.04 -24.59
N VAL A 260 -3.75 -2.97 -24.12
CA VAL A 260 -4.60 -2.09 -24.94
C VAL A 260 -4.12 -0.65 -24.75
N THR A 261 -3.72 0.01 -25.84
CA THR A 261 -3.08 1.34 -25.78
C THR A 261 -4.10 2.45 -25.50
N GLY A 262 -3.67 3.47 -24.75
CA GLY A 262 -4.47 4.61 -24.32
C GLY A 262 -4.28 5.86 -25.16
N ALA A 263 -4.60 7.01 -24.57
CA ALA A 263 -4.54 8.33 -25.17
C ALA A 263 -3.12 8.71 -25.60
N ILE A 264 -2.08 8.37 -24.82
CA ILE A 264 -0.68 8.67 -25.17
C ILE A 264 -0.35 8.07 -26.55
N GLY A 265 -0.64 6.78 -26.72
CA GLY A 265 -0.37 6.06 -27.96
C GLY A 265 -1.21 6.52 -29.16
N LYS A 266 -2.40 7.08 -28.90
CA LYS A 266 -3.27 7.67 -29.93
C LYS A 266 -2.79 9.05 -30.38
N LEU A 267 -2.37 9.88 -29.42
CA LEU A 267 -1.88 11.24 -29.66
C LEU A 267 -0.52 11.22 -30.36
N ASN A 268 0.43 10.45 -29.83
CA ASN A 268 1.77 10.32 -30.42
C ASN A 268 2.28 8.88 -30.31
N LYS A 269 2.27 8.17 -31.45
CA LYS A 269 2.73 6.78 -31.55
C LYS A 269 4.20 6.60 -31.16
N ARG A 270 5.05 7.63 -31.31
CA ARG A 270 6.49 7.57 -30.99
C ARG A 270 6.77 7.64 -29.48
N SER A 271 5.80 8.14 -28.71
CA SER A 271 5.83 8.25 -27.25
C SER A 271 5.44 6.96 -26.53
N PHE A 272 5.10 5.90 -27.25
CA PHE A 272 4.71 4.62 -26.65
C PHE A 272 5.66 3.51 -27.06
N ARG A 273 6.29 2.85 -26.08
CA ARG A 273 7.26 1.78 -26.30
C ARG A 273 7.11 0.69 -25.24
N VAL A 274 7.29 -0.56 -25.65
CA VAL A 274 7.43 -1.71 -24.75
C VAL A 274 8.74 -2.41 -25.03
N ALA A 275 9.70 -2.33 -24.12
CA ALA A 275 10.90 -3.15 -24.15
C ALA A 275 10.55 -4.57 -23.72
N THR A 276 11.12 -5.55 -24.40
CA THR A 276 11.04 -6.97 -24.06
C THR A 276 12.45 -7.56 -24.09
N PRO A 277 12.66 -8.80 -23.61
CA PRO A 277 13.97 -9.45 -23.71
C PRO A 277 14.43 -9.69 -25.16
N THR A 278 13.52 -9.66 -26.14
CA THR A 278 13.80 -10.01 -27.55
C THR A 278 13.67 -8.86 -28.54
N ALA A 279 12.95 -7.79 -28.21
CA ALA A 279 12.78 -6.62 -29.09
C ALA A 279 12.20 -5.43 -28.33
N THR A 280 12.33 -4.23 -28.92
CA THR A 280 11.51 -3.08 -28.54
C THR A 280 10.29 -3.01 -29.44
N ILE A 281 9.12 -2.83 -28.85
CA ILE A 281 7.84 -2.79 -29.56
C ILE A 281 7.33 -1.36 -29.59
N GLY A 282 7.11 -0.84 -30.80
CA GLY A 282 6.31 0.35 -31.06
C GLY A 282 4.89 -0.02 -31.47
N ILE A 283 3.96 0.92 -31.34
CA ILE A 283 2.54 0.68 -31.63
C ILE A 283 2.03 1.47 -32.83
N ARG A 284 0.98 0.94 -33.48
CA ARG A 284 0.12 1.66 -34.42
C ARG A 284 -1.34 1.43 -34.05
N GLY A 285 -1.76 1.98 -32.90
CA GLY A 285 -3.16 2.00 -32.42
C GLY A 285 -3.72 0.64 -31.99
N THR A 286 -3.04 -0.08 -31.10
CA THR A 286 -3.17 -1.55 -31.03
C THR A 286 -3.58 -2.13 -29.68
N GLY A 287 -4.17 -3.32 -29.76
CA GLY A 287 -4.20 -4.28 -28.67
C GLY A 287 -3.44 -5.54 -29.08
N PHE A 288 -2.53 -5.99 -28.21
CA PHE A 288 -1.58 -7.07 -28.51
C PHE A 288 -1.18 -7.88 -27.26
N ASP A 289 -0.82 -9.16 -27.49
CA ASP A 289 -0.46 -10.16 -26.49
C ASP A 289 1.03 -10.40 -26.66
N LEU A 290 1.73 -10.51 -25.54
CA LEU A 290 3.08 -11.04 -25.44
C LEU A 290 3.05 -12.23 -24.51
N ALA A 291 3.67 -13.34 -24.89
CA ALA A 291 3.81 -14.51 -24.04
C ALA A 291 5.21 -15.08 -24.18
N CYS A 292 5.87 -15.34 -23.07
CA CYS A 292 7.13 -16.05 -23.06
C CYS A 292 6.91 -17.54 -22.86
N GLU A 293 7.69 -18.34 -23.59
CA GLU A 293 8.05 -19.68 -23.17
C GLU A 293 9.41 -19.63 -22.49
N ASP A 294 9.56 -20.40 -21.41
CA ASP A 294 10.77 -20.49 -20.59
C ASP A 294 11.32 -19.12 -20.16
N GLU A 295 12.55 -18.78 -20.55
CA GLU A 295 13.26 -17.55 -20.16
C GLU A 295 12.98 -16.36 -21.10
N CYS A 296 11.96 -16.45 -21.97
CA CYS A 296 11.65 -15.48 -23.05
C CYS A 296 12.69 -15.36 -24.15
N VAL A 297 13.92 -15.82 -23.92
CA VAL A 297 15.05 -15.74 -24.84
C VAL A 297 15.68 -17.12 -24.95
N ASP A 298 15.94 -17.58 -26.16
CA ASP A 298 16.79 -18.75 -26.34
C ASP A 298 18.27 -18.36 -26.20
N ASN A 299 18.82 -18.57 -25.00
CA ASN A 299 20.24 -18.36 -24.69
C ASN A 299 21.16 -19.42 -25.33
N THR A 300 20.62 -20.59 -25.74
CA THR A 300 21.40 -21.61 -26.47
C THR A 300 21.68 -21.21 -27.92
N ALA A 301 21.00 -20.17 -28.42
CA ALA A 301 21.23 -19.62 -29.75
C ALA A 301 22.59 -18.93 -29.91
N ALA A 302 23.22 -18.48 -28.82
CA ALA A 302 24.54 -17.85 -28.84
C ALA A 302 25.70 -18.87 -28.87
N LEU A 303 25.44 -20.13 -28.50
CA LEU A 303 26.47 -21.16 -28.32
C LEU A 303 26.56 -22.17 -29.46
N ASN A 304 25.89 -21.93 -30.59
CA ASN A 304 25.88 -22.87 -31.71
C ASN A 304 26.63 -22.29 -32.94
N PRO A 305 27.95 -22.54 -33.09
CA PRO A 305 28.78 -21.99 -34.15
C PRO A 305 28.45 -22.52 -35.57
N LEU A 306 27.48 -23.43 -35.71
CA LEU A 306 27.11 -24.07 -36.98
C LEU A 306 25.99 -23.36 -37.76
N ARG A 307 25.59 -22.16 -37.36
CA ARG A 307 24.34 -21.54 -37.85
C ARG A 307 24.42 -20.72 -39.13
N ASP A 308 25.58 -20.54 -39.73
CA ASP A 308 25.70 -19.86 -41.03
C ASP A 308 26.62 -20.59 -42.02
N THR A 309 26.56 -21.92 -42.04
CA THR A 309 27.16 -22.71 -43.10
C THR A 309 26.13 -23.04 -44.18
N THR A 310 26.59 -23.22 -45.42
CA THR A 310 25.77 -23.59 -46.58
C THR A 310 24.98 -24.88 -46.36
N ILE A 311 25.51 -25.78 -45.53
CA ILE A 311 24.91 -27.07 -45.15
C ILE A 311 23.67 -26.86 -44.26
N SER A 312 23.70 -25.90 -43.34
CA SER A 312 22.56 -25.55 -42.48
C SER A 312 21.40 -24.91 -43.26
N LYS A 313 21.69 -24.20 -44.36
CA LYS A 313 20.65 -23.70 -45.29
C LYS A 313 19.99 -24.83 -46.08
N LEU A 314 20.76 -25.83 -46.50
CA LEU A 314 20.25 -27.02 -47.19
C LEU A 314 19.38 -27.89 -46.26
N MET A 315 19.82 -28.13 -45.02
CA MET A 315 19.05 -28.88 -44.02
C MET A 315 17.75 -28.18 -43.61
N ASN A 316 17.76 -26.85 -43.46
CA ASN A 316 16.56 -26.06 -43.19
C ASN A 316 15.58 -25.99 -44.39
N TYR A 317 16.02 -26.33 -45.61
CA TYR A 317 15.14 -26.39 -46.77
C TYR A 317 14.27 -27.66 -46.77
N PHE A 318 14.81 -28.80 -46.34
CA PHE A 318 14.12 -30.10 -46.34
C PHE A 318 13.25 -30.37 -45.09
N LEU A 319 13.51 -29.72 -43.95
CA LEU A 319 12.86 -30.03 -42.66
C LEU A 319 11.68 -29.11 -42.29
N LYS A 320 11.07 -28.44 -43.27
CA LYS A 320 10.20 -27.26 -43.07
C LYS A 320 8.85 -27.41 -42.34
N PRO A 321 8.29 -28.59 -41.99
CA PRO A 321 7.10 -28.61 -41.15
C PRO A 321 7.28 -29.19 -39.73
N VAL A 322 8.42 -29.81 -39.39
CA VAL A 322 8.50 -30.63 -38.15
C VAL A 322 9.29 -30.00 -37.00
N TYR A 323 10.19 -29.05 -37.26
CA TYR A 323 10.77 -28.20 -36.19
C TYR A 323 9.92 -26.95 -35.98
N ALA A 324 8.63 -27.18 -35.75
CA ALA A 324 7.71 -26.16 -35.29
C ALA A 324 8.15 -25.72 -33.88
N VAL A 325 8.80 -24.56 -33.82
CA VAL A 325 8.61 -23.52 -32.79
C VAL A 325 8.39 -24.08 -31.37
N SER A 326 9.33 -24.89 -30.91
CA SER A 326 9.36 -25.40 -29.53
C SER A 326 10.74 -25.07 -29.00
N GLY A 327 10.87 -23.88 -28.45
CA GLY A 327 12.13 -23.38 -27.91
C GLY A 327 11.89 -22.06 -27.22
N SER A 328 12.64 -21.82 -26.14
CA SER A 328 12.60 -20.59 -25.35
C SER A 328 12.52 -19.36 -26.27
N GLY A 329 11.59 -18.47 -26.00
CA GLY A 329 11.32 -17.36 -26.89
C GLY A 329 10.05 -16.61 -26.52
N MET A 330 9.78 -15.56 -27.27
CA MET A 330 8.60 -14.72 -27.09
C MET A 330 7.65 -14.86 -28.27
N TYR A 331 6.39 -15.11 -27.98
CA TYR A 331 5.30 -15.06 -28.94
C TYR A 331 4.57 -13.75 -28.80
N ALA A 332 4.14 -13.21 -29.94
CA ALA A 332 3.31 -12.03 -30.00
C ALA A 332 2.10 -12.27 -30.90
N ARG A 333 0.97 -11.66 -30.57
CA ARG A 333 -0.23 -11.63 -31.40
C ARG A 333 -0.88 -10.27 -31.34
N VAL A 334 -1.41 -9.81 -32.48
CA VAL A 334 -2.17 -8.56 -32.57
C VAL A 334 -3.64 -8.86 -32.84
N TRP A 335 -4.56 -8.26 -32.07
CA TRP A 335 -6.01 -8.36 -32.30
C TRP A 335 -6.68 -7.02 -32.67
N SER A 336 -5.92 -5.93 -32.69
CA SER A 336 -6.38 -4.63 -33.15
C SER A 336 -5.18 -3.81 -33.60
N GLY A 337 -5.27 -3.08 -34.72
CA GLY A 337 -4.17 -2.23 -35.21
C GLY A 337 -2.94 -3.03 -35.66
N ALA A 338 -1.74 -2.53 -35.33
CA ALA A 338 -0.47 -3.20 -35.62
C ALA A 338 0.62 -2.85 -34.58
N ILE A 339 1.64 -3.70 -34.48
CA ILE A 339 2.87 -3.42 -33.71
C ILE A 339 4.10 -3.50 -34.61
N GLU A 340 5.13 -2.71 -34.30
CA GLU A 340 6.43 -2.74 -34.99
C GLU A 340 7.49 -3.25 -34.01
N PHE A 341 8.10 -4.40 -34.32
CA PHE A 341 9.28 -4.86 -33.61
C PHE A 341 10.51 -4.13 -34.13
N GLN A 342 11.30 -3.59 -33.23
CA GLN A 342 12.64 -3.06 -33.44
C GLN A 342 13.62 -4.01 -32.74
N PHE A 343 14.42 -4.71 -33.53
CA PHE A 343 15.44 -5.66 -33.08
C PHE A 343 16.76 -5.30 -33.77
N GLN A 344 17.89 -5.93 -33.40
CA GLN A 344 19.19 -5.48 -33.91
C GLN A 344 19.31 -5.55 -35.45
N GLY A 345 18.67 -6.54 -36.08
CA GLY A 345 18.65 -6.71 -37.54
C GLY A 345 17.60 -5.87 -38.29
N GLY A 346 16.93 -4.92 -37.64
CA GLY A 346 16.01 -3.98 -38.27
C GLY A 346 14.60 -3.95 -37.68
N LYS A 347 13.60 -3.82 -38.56
CA LYS A 347 12.20 -3.63 -38.17
C LYS A 347 11.27 -4.67 -38.81
N LEU A 348 10.24 -5.08 -38.07
CA LEU A 348 9.17 -5.93 -38.60
C LEU A 348 7.81 -5.43 -38.13
N LEU A 349 6.89 -5.18 -39.07
CA LEU A 349 5.51 -4.83 -38.79
C LEU A 349 4.67 -6.11 -38.66
N LEU A 350 3.94 -6.23 -37.56
CA LEU A 350 2.96 -7.28 -37.32
C LEU A 350 1.56 -6.66 -37.28
N GLU A 351 0.74 -7.01 -38.25
CA GLU A 351 -0.61 -6.49 -38.44
C GLU A 351 -1.65 -7.31 -37.68
N ASN A 352 -2.87 -6.75 -37.58
CA ASN A 352 -4.01 -7.41 -36.98
C ASN A 352 -4.24 -8.84 -37.51
N GLY A 353 -4.56 -9.76 -36.61
CA GLY A 353 -4.83 -11.17 -36.92
C GLY A 353 -3.57 -12.01 -37.08
N LYS A 354 -2.38 -11.40 -37.15
CA LYS A 354 -1.11 -12.12 -37.29
C LYS A 354 -0.47 -12.41 -35.93
N ALA A 355 0.36 -13.45 -35.92
CA ALA A 355 1.21 -13.81 -34.79
C ALA A 355 2.68 -13.87 -35.24
N ALA A 356 3.60 -13.65 -34.31
CA ALA A 356 5.03 -13.77 -34.56
C ALA A 356 5.71 -14.51 -33.42
N PHE A 357 6.81 -15.18 -33.75
CA PHE A 357 7.75 -15.77 -32.81
C PHE A 357 9.08 -15.03 -32.87
N LEU A 358 9.61 -14.66 -31.71
CA LEU A 358 10.87 -13.97 -31.52
C LEU A 358 11.78 -14.84 -30.66
N LYS A 359 12.84 -15.35 -31.28
CA LYS A 359 13.79 -16.25 -30.62
C LYS A 359 14.72 -15.51 -29.64
N ASN A 360 15.24 -14.35 -30.04
CA ASN A 360 16.18 -13.52 -29.29
C ASN A 360 16.26 -12.09 -29.88
N GLY A 361 17.11 -11.24 -29.30
CA GLY A 361 17.35 -9.83 -29.70
C GLY A 361 17.95 -9.59 -31.10
N TYR A 362 18.54 -10.62 -31.70
CA TYR A 362 19.39 -10.51 -32.89
C TYR A 362 18.75 -11.14 -34.13
N SER A 363 17.90 -12.14 -33.92
CA SER A 363 17.23 -12.88 -34.99
C SER A 363 16.00 -12.13 -35.48
N LYS A 364 15.78 -12.13 -36.79
CA LYS A 364 14.56 -11.58 -37.39
C LYS A 364 13.32 -12.31 -36.84
N PRO A 365 12.29 -11.59 -36.34
CA PRO A 365 11.01 -12.17 -35.96
C PRO A 365 10.40 -12.97 -37.11
N VAL A 366 9.81 -14.12 -36.81
CA VAL A 366 9.15 -14.98 -37.81
C VAL A 366 7.65 -14.88 -37.63
N ILE A 367 6.94 -14.46 -38.68
CA ILE A 367 5.46 -14.49 -38.68
C ILE A 367 5.02 -15.94 -38.74
N ILE A 368 4.16 -16.34 -37.81
CA ILE A 368 3.62 -17.70 -37.69
C ILE A 368 2.12 -17.69 -38.02
N PRO A 369 1.59 -18.80 -38.57
CA PRO A 369 0.20 -18.85 -39.02
C PRO A 369 -0.79 -18.75 -37.85
N ASN A 370 -0.40 -19.23 -36.67
CA ASN A 370 -1.28 -19.32 -35.51
C ASN A 370 -0.52 -19.02 -34.22
N PHE A 371 -1.13 -18.24 -33.34
CA PHE A 371 -0.65 -18.12 -31.96
C PHE A 371 -0.86 -19.47 -31.23
N PRO A 372 0.14 -19.98 -30.47
CA PRO A 372 0.08 -21.32 -29.88
C PRO A 372 -1.14 -21.52 -28.99
N VAL A 373 -1.82 -22.66 -29.15
CA VAL A 373 -3.14 -22.92 -28.52
C VAL A 373 -3.07 -22.85 -27.00
N HIS A 374 -2.01 -23.39 -26.40
CA HIS A 374 -1.79 -23.36 -24.94
C HIS A 374 -1.56 -21.94 -24.39
N LEU A 375 -0.99 -21.03 -25.20
CA LEU A 375 -0.77 -19.64 -24.80
C LEU A 375 -2.02 -18.75 -25.00
N ARG A 376 -2.96 -19.12 -25.88
CA ARG A 376 -4.15 -18.29 -26.22
C ARG A 376 -4.95 -17.85 -24.99
N LYS A 377 -5.08 -18.75 -24.00
CA LYS A 377 -5.85 -18.49 -22.77
C LYS A 377 -5.09 -17.64 -21.75
N MET A 378 -3.78 -17.45 -21.89
CA MET A 378 -2.96 -16.61 -21.02
C MET A 378 -3.17 -16.91 -19.52
N GLY A 379 -3.26 -18.20 -19.17
CA GLY A 379 -3.52 -18.64 -17.79
C GLY A 379 -4.88 -18.22 -17.23
N GLY A 380 -5.87 -17.97 -18.08
CA GLY A 380 -7.21 -17.50 -17.69
C GLY A 380 -7.29 -16.00 -17.43
N ALA A 381 -6.22 -15.24 -17.68
CA ALA A 381 -6.26 -13.80 -17.60
C ALA A 381 -7.23 -13.25 -18.67
N PRO A 382 -8.09 -12.26 -18.35
CA PRO A 382 -9.04 -11.70 -19.31
C PRO A 382 -8.34 -10.77 -20.32
N ARG A 383 -9.03 -10.37 -21.38
CA ARG A 383 -8.52 -9.26 -22.20
C ARG A 383 -8.82 -7.93 -21.51
N PRO A 384 -7.90 -6.94 -21.53
CA PRO A 384 -8.08 -5.69 -20.77
C PRO A 384 -9.31 -4.85 -21.21
N ASP A 385 -9.71 -4.96 -22.47
CA ASP A 385 -10.88 -4.31 -23.04
C ASP A 385 -12.21 -4.97 -22.66
N ASN A 386 -12.19 -6.24 -22.23
CA ASN A 386 -13.36 -6.94 -21.72
C ASN A 386 -13.60 -6.73 -20.22
N VAL A 387 -12.74 -5.95 -19.56
CA VAL A 387 -12.85 -5.67 -18.13
C VAL A 387 -13.50 -4.31 -17.95
N GLU A 388 -14.61 -4.29 -17.21
CA GLU A 388 -15.27 -3.06 -16.82
C GLU A 388 -14.41 -2.31 -15.79
N ILE A 389 -14.15 -1.03 -16.06
CA ILE A 389 -13.38 -0.16 -15.16
C ILE A 389 -14.38 0.73 -14.45
N LYS A 390 -14.42 0.62 -13.12
CA LYS A 390 -15.29 1.48 -12.32
C LYS A 390 -14.91 2.96 -12.52
N GLU A 391 -15.90 3.81 -12.72
CA GLU A 391 -15.68 5.25 -12.93
C GLU A 391 -14.99 5.92 -11.75
N ASP A 392 -15.27 5.44 -10.54
CA ASP A 392 -14.71 5.95 -9.29
C ASP A 392 -13.24 5.57 -9.05
N LEU A 393 -12.66 4.75 -9.93
CA LEU A 393 -11.29 4.26 -9.79
C LEU A 393 -10.28 5.42 -9.78
N PHE A 394 -10.52 6.48 -10.55
CA PHE A 394 -9.67 7.67 -10.61
C PHE A 394 -10.35 8.96 -10.16
N SER A 395 -11.66 8.92 -9.86
CA SER A 395 -12.35 10.10 -9.36
C SER A 395 -11.82 10.50 -7.98
N GLY A 396 -11.84 11.80 -7.71
CA GLY A 396 -11.68 12.33 -6.37
C GLY A 396 -12.34 13.69 -6.27
N ALA A 397 -12.66 14.08 -5.04
CA ALA A 397 -13.22 15.39 -4.72
C ALA A 397 -12.11 16.45 -4.72
N ASP A 398 -12.48 17.67 -5.10
CA ASP A 398 -11.57 18.81 -5.16
C ASP A 398 -11.63 19.62 -3.84
N PRO A 399 -10.70 20.55 -3.60
CA PRO A 399 -10.62 21.25 -2.31
C PRO A 399 -11.88 22.01 -1.88
N GLN A 400 -12.74 22.37 -2.83
CA GLN A 400 -14.00 23.07 -2.55
C GLN A 400 -15.07 22.15 -1.96
N ASP A 401 -14.92 20.84 -2.14
CA ASP A 401 -15.87 19.80 -1.70
C ASP A 401 -15.49 19.23 -0.32
N MET A 402 -14.68 19.95 0.45
CA MET A 402 -14.29 19.53 1.80
C MET A 402 -15.47 19.67 2.77
N GLU A 403 -15.69 18.63 3.57
CA GLU A 403 -16.76 18.58 4.57
C GLU A 403 -16.22 18.06 5.91
N PRO A 404 -16.88 18.37 7.04
CA PRO A 404 -16.57 17.75 8.33
C PRO A 404 -16.62 16.22 8.22
N GLY A 405 -15.62 15.55 8.80
CA GLY A 405 -15.49 14.10 8.69
C GLY A 405 -14.09 13.59 8.97
N LEU A 406 -13.86 12.33 8.63
CA LEU A 406 -12.57 11.67 8.75
C LEU A 406 -11.74 11.89 7.49
N TYR A 407 -10.61 12.57 7.67
CA TYR A 407 -9.55 12.68 6.68
C TYR A 407 -8.46 11.66 6.96
N VAL A 408 -8.10 10.87 5.96
CA VAL A 408 -7.00 9.90 6.04
C VAL A 408 -5.98 10.24 4.97
N ASN A 409 -4.72 10.40 5.35
CA ASN A 409 -3.60 10.59 4.42
C ASN A 409 -2.58 9.47 4.57
N VAL A 410 -2.02 9.01 3.45
CA VAL A 410 -0.98 7.98 3.44
C VAL A 410 0.34 8.58 2.99
N ARG A 411 1.37 8.47 3.83
CA ARG A 411 2.73 8.98 3.55
C ARG A 411 3.64 7.91 2.94
N GLU A 412 3.51 6.68 3.41
CA GLU A 412 4.17 5.50 2.85
C GLU A 412 3.30 4.26 3.01
N GLY A 413 3.31 3.32 2.07
CA GLY A 413 2.52 2.09 2.16
C GLY A 413 1.08 2.25 1.66
N ASP A 414 0.18 1.39 2.16
CA ASP A 414 -1.20 1.29 1.68
C ASP A 414 -2.22 1.22 2.85
N VAL A 415 -3.34 1.92 2.68
CA VAL A 415 -4.49 1.95 3.61
C VAL A 415 -5.79 1.70 2.84
N ALA A 416 -6.72 0.97 3.44
CA ALA A 416 -8.09 0.86 2.95
C ALA A 416 -9.05 1.56 3.90
N VAL A 417 -9.78 2.56 3.42
CA VAL A 417 -10.80 3.27 4.19
C VAL A 417 -12.17 2.78 3.76
N ARG A 418 -12.90 2.14 4.66
CA ARG A 418 -14.28 1.70 4.43
C ARG A 418 -15.26 2.64 5.13
N GLY A 419 -16.05 3.37 4.34
CA GLY A 419 -17.09 4.28 4.81
C GLY A 419 -18.36 3.59 5.30
N LEU A 420 -19.26 4.37 5.92
CA LEU A 420 -20.61 3.91 6.26
C LEU A 420 -21.47 3.61 5.03
N ASP A 421 -21.22 4.30 3.91
CA ASP A 421 -21.82 4.02 2.60
C ASP A 421 -21.42 2.67 1.99
N GLY A 422 -20.56 1.91 2.68
CA GLY A 422 -20.06 0.62 2.24
C GLY A 422 -18.94 0.70 1.18
N LYS A 423 -18.62 1.90 0.68
CA LYS A 423 -17.52 2.10 -0.27
C LYS A 423 -16.19 1.88 0.44
N THR A 424 -15.24 1.32 -0.29
CA THR A 424 -13.86 1.13 0.18
C THR A 424 -12.92 1.88 -0.75
N ILE A 425 -12.24 2.88 -0.21
CA ILE A 425 -11.22 3.64 -0.92
C ILE A 425 -9.86 3.10 -0.49
N ASN A 426 -9.13 2.53 -1.45
CA ASN A 426 -7.72 2.18 -1.25
C ASN A 426 -6.86 3.42 -1.56
N LEU A 427 -6.00 3.76 -0.61
CA LEU A 427 -5.06 4.87 -0.64
C LEU A 427 -3.64 4.31 -0.61
N GLY A 428 -2.82 4.74 -1.56
CA GLY A 428 -1.37 4.55 -1.51
C GLY A 428 -0.65 5.83 -1.07
N LYS A 429 0.69 5.77 -1.08
CA LYS A 429 1.58 6.93 -0.86
C LYS A 429 1.12 8.18 -1.61
N GLY A 430 1.00 9.28 -0.87
CA GLY A 430 0.63 10.60 -1.37
C GLY A 430 -0.86 10.80 -1.59
N GLU A 431 -1.71 9.82 -1.27
CA GLU A 431 -3.15 9.93 -1.43
C GLU A 431 -3.86 10.30 -0.13
N ALA A 432 -5.05 10.87 -0.26
CA ALA A 432 -5.95 11.12 0.86
C ALA A 432 -7.40 10.76 0.52
N SER A 433 -8.21 10.52 1.55
CA SER A 433 -9.66 10.38 1.46
C SER A 433 -10.38 11.23 2.49
N LEU A 434 -11.67 11.45 2.23
CA LEU A 434 -12.64 12.00 3.17
C LEU A 434 -13.76 10.99 3.35
N SER A 435 -14.10 10.67 4.60
CA SER A 435 -15.37 10.05 4.98
C SER A 435 -16.18 11.08 5.76
N SER A 436 -17.13 11.72 5.10
CA SER A 436 -17.93 12.81 5.64
C SER A 436 -18.84 12.33 6.78
N LEU A 437 -19.15 13.22 7.72
CA LEU A 437 -20.23 13.02 8.71
C LEU A 437 -21.60 12.81 8.04
N ALA A 438 -21.79 13.32 6.82
CA ALA A 438 -22.98 13.08 6.01
C ALA A 438 -23.03 11.66 5.40
N GLY A 439 -21.98 10.86 5.58
CA GLY A 439 -21.93 9.43 5.23
C GLY A 439 -21.24 9.10 3.91
N ALA A 440 -20.92 10.10 3.08
CA ALA A 440 -20.20 9.88 1.82
C ALA A 440 -18.70 9.63 2.06
N THR A 441 -18.15 8.60 1.41
CA THR A 441 -16.70 8.35 1.40
C THR A 441 -16.13 8.52 -0.01
N VAL A 442 -15.16 9.42 -0.14
CA VAL A 442 -14.55 9.81 -1.41
C VAL A 442 -13.02 9.87 -1.29
N ARG A 443 -12.33 9.63 -2.41
CA ARG A 443 -10.91 9.97 -2.55
C ARG A 443 -10.77 11.48 -2.74
N LEU A 444 -9.69 12.07 -2.27
CA LEU A 444 -9.35 13.47 -2.55
C LEU A 444 -8.30 13.53 -3.67
N ASN A 445 -8.41 14.53 -4.53
CA ASN A 445 -7.43 14.79 -5.59
C ASN A 445 -6.16 15.50 -5.09
N PHE A 446 -6.05 15.72 -3.78
CA PHE A 446 -4.99 16.46 -3.12
C PHE A 446 -4.83 15.93 -1.69
N VAL A 447 -3.73 16.30 -1.04
CA VAL A 447 -3.57 16.12 0.41
C VAL A 447 -3.95 17.43 1.09
N PRO A 448 -4.90 17.43 2.05
CA PRO A 448 -5.25 18.64 2.79
C PRO A 448 -4.03 19.31 3.43
N PRO A 449 -3.87 20.64 3.31
CA PRO A 449 -2.73 21.37 3.89
C PRO A 449 -2.49 21.07 5.37
N PHE A 450 -3.54 20.97 6.20
CA PHE A 450 -3.41 20.65 7.61
C PHE A 450 -2.77 19.27 7.89
N GLN A 451 -2.86 18.31 6.95
CA GLN A 451 -2.15 17.03 7.03
C GLN A 451 -0.76 17.13 6.39
N LYS A 452 -0.66 17.75 5.20
CA LYS A 452 0.62 17.85 4.46
C LYS A 452 1.68 18.59 5.28
N PHE A 453 1.27 19.66 5.96
CA PHE A 453 2.13 20.57 6.75
C PHE A 453 1.86 20.48 8.26
N ASP A 454 1.43 19.31 8.75
CA ASP A 454 1.18 19.10 10.18
C ASP A 454 2.45 19.39 11.00
N LYS A 455 2.31 20.24 12.02
CA LYS A 455 3.41 20.64 12.92
C LYS A 455 3.58 19.68 14.09
N VAL A 456 2.63 18.76 14.30
CA VAL A 456 2.74 17.74 15.35
C VAL A 456 3.88 16.78 14.99
N PRO A 457 4.83 16.49 15.92
CA PRO A 457 5.99 15.67 15.62
C PRO A 457 5.64 14.28 15.07
N ALA A 458 6.41 13.82 14.09
CA ALA A 458 6.26 12.48 13.55
C ALA A 458 6.59 11.41 14.62
N PRO A 459 5.97 10.21 14.58
CA PRO A 459 6.20 9.18 15.62
C PRO A 459 7.65 8.69 15.73
N ASN A 460 8.46 8.89 14.70
CA ASN A 460 9.88 8.54 14.67
C ASN A 460 10.81 9.69 15.09
N GLN A 461 10.30 10.91 15.24
CA GLN A 461 11.09 12.08 15.61
C GLN A 461 11.07 12.25 17.13
N VAL A 462 12.25 12.17 17.75
CA VAL A 462 12.51 12.78 19.05
C VAL A 462 13.36 14.01 18.76
N THR A 463 12.72 15.17 18.65
CA THR A 463 13.43 16.43 18.32
C THR A 463 14.44 16.78 19.43
N PRO A 464 15.48 17.57 19.13
CA PRO A 464 16.38 18.10 20.17
C PRO A 464 15.63 18.80 21.31
N GLN A 465 14.58 19.55 20.98
CA GLN A 465 13.66 20.17 21.94
C GLN A 465 12.90 19.14 22.78
N MET A 466 12.47 18.02 22.19
CA MET A 466 11.89 16.91 22.96
C MET A 466 12.92 16.27 23.90
N LYS A 467 14.20 16.21 23.50
CA LYS A 467 15.29 15.72 24.37
C LYS A 467 15.58 16.70 25.51
N GLU A 468 15.65 18.01 25.23
CA GLU A 468 15.83 19.05 26.25
C GLU A 468 14.68 19.09 27.26
N MET A 469 13.44 18.88 26.81
CA MET A 469 12.26 18.76 27.68
C MET A 469 12.22 17.48 28.52
N LEU A 470 13.02 16.46 28.15
CA LEU A 470 13.17 15.21 28.91
C LEU A 470 14.32 15.26 29.93
N SER A 471 15.13 16.32 29.90
CA SER A 471 16.22 16.56 30.86
C SER A 471 15.63 17.16 32.15
N PRO A 472 15.77 16.53 33.32
CA PRO A 472 15.24 17.11 34.56
C PRO A 472 15.94 18.42 34.96
N PHE A 473 17.18 18.63 34.52
CA PHE A 473 17.95 19.85 34.69
C PHE A 473 18.93 19.96 33.51
N GLY A 474 19.02 21.13 32.88
CA GLY A 474 20.03 21.39 31.87
C GLY A 474 21.43 21.28 32.48
N ASP A 475 22.26 20.45 31.89
CA ASP A 475 23.70 20.39 32.15
C ASP A 475 24.35 21.64 31.54
N GLN A 476 24.15 22.78 32.19
CA GLN A 476 25.05 23.91 32.08
C GLN A 476 25.80 23.98 33.40
N GLY A 477 27.09 23.68 33.32
CA GLY A 477 28.02 23.81 34.44
C GLY A 477 27.95 25.22 35.03
N LEU A 478 27.23 25.34 36.13
CA LEU A 478 27.39 26.40 37.10
C LEU A 478 27.89 25.74 38.37
N GLY A 479 29.09 26.16 38.78
CA GLY A 479 29.90 25.48 39.78
C GLY A 479 29.18 25.23 41.09
N LYS A 480 29.65 24.19 41.79
CA LYS A 480 29.30 23.87 43.18
C LYS A 480 29.23 25.15 44.03
N LYS A 481 28.03 25.68 44.23
CA LYS A 481 27.69 26.44 45.42
C LYS A 481 26.61 25.66 46.15
N LYS A 482 27.02 25.10 47.29
CA LYS A 482 26.13 24.59 48.33
C LYS A 482 25.01 25.60 48.56
N LEU A 483 23.77 25.22 48.27
CA LEU A 483 22.60 25.83 48.86
C LEU A 483 22.37 25.12 50.20
N GLU A 484 22.84 25.73 51.28
CA GLU A 484 22.40 25.40 52.62
C GLU A 484 20.92 25.81 52.75
N CYS A 485 20.05 24.83 53.00
CA CYS A 485 18.70 25.11 53.48
C CYS A 485 18.80 25.67 54.91
N ARG A 486 18.46 26.95 55.07
CA ARG A 486 18.18 27.52 56.39
C ARG A 486 16.67 27.71 56.49
N LEU A 487 16.04 26.86 57.30
CA LEU A 487 14.69 27.07 57.80
C LEU A 487 14.69 28.31 58.70
N GLN A 488 13.79 29.24 58.42
CA GLN A 488 13.20 30.16 59.40
C GLN A 488 11.69 30.13 59.23
#